data_AF-A0A6L2QD04-F1
#
_entry.id   AF-A0A6L2QD04-F1
#
_cell.length_a   1.000
_cell.length_b   1.000
_cell.length_c   1.000
_cell.angle_alpha   90.00
_cell.angle_beta   90.00
_cell.angle_gamma   90.00
#
_symmetry.space_group_name_H-M   'P 1'
#
loop_
_entity.id
_entity.type
_entity.pdbx_description
1 polymer ?
#
loop_
_entity_poly.entity_id
_entity_poly.type
_entity_poly.pdbx_seq_one_letter_code
_entity_poly.pdbx_strand_id
1 'polypeptide(L)'
;MRKDVERYSVEFEAPDVEVHCLHGYGVDTVSRLVYKPGAFPDQDPDFLYGDGDGTVNIHSLEGCLSWQGKQEKKVYHQTFSSLDHMGILRDKRVRDYLVSLITKL
;
A
#
# COMPACT_ATOMS: atom_id res chain seq x y z
N MET A 1 -19.13 1.43 2.25
CA MET A 1 -17.69 1.13 2.03
C MET A 1 -17.34 -0.31 2.42
N ARG A 2 -17.37 -0.75 3.69
CA ARG A 2 -17.00 -2.15 4.05
C ARG A 2 -17.76 -3.21 3.24
N LYS A 3 -19.10 -3.16 3.23
CA LYS A 3 -19.93 -4.14 2.52
C LYS A 3 -19.69 -4.15 1.00
N ASP A 4 -19.25 -3.03 0.44
CA ASP A 4 -19.01 -2.88 -1.00
C ASP A 4 -17.68 -3.56 -1.42
N VAL A 5 -16.74 -3.69 -0.49
CA VAL A 5 -15.40 -4.27 -0.73
C VAL A 5 -15.19 -5.62 -0.04
N GLU A 6 -16.16 -6.10 0.73
CA GLU A 6 -16.02 -7.30 1.56
C GLU A 6 -15.68 -8.53 0.72
N ARG A 7 -16.33 -8.70 -0.44
CA ARG A 7 -16.01 -9.79 -1.37
C ARG A 7 -14.55 -9.77 -1.80
N TYR A 8 -14.04 -8.61 -2.22
CA TYR A 8 -12.65 -8.47 -2.69
C TYR A 8 -11.61 -8.54 -1.56
N SER A 9 -12.05 -8.32 -0.30
CA SER A 9 -11.19 -8.48 0.88
C SER A 9 -11.07 -9.95 1.30
N VAL A 10 -12.08 -10.77 0.98
CA VAL A 10 -12.08 -12.22 1.24
C VAL A 10 -11.48 -12.97 0.05
N GLU A 11 -11.84 -12.59 -1.16
CA GLU A 11 -11.41 -13.14 -2.44
C GLU A 11 -10.40 -12.19 -3.09
N PHE A 12 -9.17 -12.15 -2.57
CA PHE A 12 -8.08 -11.31 -3.11
C PHE A 12 -7.44 -11.96 -4.35
N GLU A 13 -8.26 -12.23 -5.37
CA GLU A 13 -7.86 -12.84 -6.63
C GLU A 13 -7.04 -11.89 -7.50
N ALA A 14 -6.23 -12.45 -8.39
CA ALA A 14 -5.41 -11.69 -9.33
C ALA A 14 -6.31 -11.02 -10.39
N PRO A 15 -6.02 -9.78 -10.82
CA PRO A 15 -6.90 -9.01 -11.71
C PRO A 15 -6.81 -9.40 -13.21
N ASP A 16 -5.96 -10.37 -13.58
CA ASP A 16 -5.78 -10.89 -14.95
C ASP A 16 -5.41 -9.83 -16.01
N VAL A 17 -4.77 -8.75 -15.57
CA VAL A 17 -4.20 -7.69 -16.40
C VAL A 17 -2.75 -7.44 -16.02
N GLU A 18 -2.00 -6.73 -16.87
CA GLU A 18 -0.67 -6.28 -16.48
C GLU A 18 -0.80 -5.30 -15.31
N VAL A 19 -0.10 -5.58 -14.21
CA VAL A 19 -0.16 -4.78 -12.98
C VAL A 19 1.18 -4.09 -12.74
N HIS A 20 1.12 -2.80 -12.47
CA HIS A 20 2.23 -2.02 -11.95
C HIS A 20 1.92 -1.60 -10.51
N CYS A 21 2.53 -2.27 -9.55
CA CYS A 21 2.35 -2.02 -8.13
C CYS A 21 3.39 -1.01 -7.63
N LEU A 22 2.93 0.22 -7.37
CA LEU A 22 3.76 1.34 -6.96
C LEU A 22 3.42 1.76 -5.54
N HIS A 23 4.43 1.90 -4.68
CA HIS A 23 4.22 2.42 -3.33
C HIS A 23 5.48 3.04 -2.71
N GLY A 24 5.25 3.90 -1.71
CA GLY A 24 6.31 4.39 -0.83
C GLY A 24 6.74 3.34 0.20
N TYR A 25 7.92 3.52 0.78
CA TYR A 25 8.37 2.78 1.95
C TYR A 25 9.39 3.62 2.75
N GLY A 26 9.71 3.18 3.96
CA GLY A 26 10.65 3.84 4.86
C GLY A 26 10.07 5.07 5.56
N VAL A 27 8.74 5.14 5.72
CA VAL A 27 8.04 6.19 6.45
C VAL A 27 7.33 5.58 7.66
N ASP A 28 7.57 6.14 8.84
CA ASP A 28 6.96 5.68 10.10
C ASP A 28 5.44 5.64 9.97
N THR A 29 4.89 4.43 9.96
CA THR A 29 3.46 4.17 9.74
C THR A 29 2.88 3.50 10.97
N VAL A 30 1.81 4.05 11.54
CA VAL A 30 1.15 3.47 12.72
C VAL A 30 0.73 2.03 12.39
N SER A 31 1.23 1.08 13.17
CA SER A 31 0.98 -0.35 13.00
C SER A 31 0.11 -0.93 14.12
N ARG A 32 0.15 -0.32 15.32
CA ARG A 32 -0.65 -0.72 16.48
C ARG A 32 -1.01 0.50 17.33
N LEU A 33 -2.20 0.43 17.90
CA LEU A 33 -2.70 1.37 18.92
C LEU A 33 -2.64 0.67 20.28
N VAL A 34 -2.00 1.28 21.26
CA VAL A 34 -1.86 0.71 22.61
C VAL A 34 -2.63 1.58 23.60
N TYR A 35 -3.74 1.03 24.11
CA TYR A 35 -4.53 1.66 25.17
C TYR A 35 -4.13 1.10 26.52
N LYS A 36 -4.00 1.97 27.53
CA LYS A 36 -3.84 1.55 28.92
C LYS A 36 -5.12 0.90 29.45
N PRO A 37 -5.06 0.05 30.50
CA PRO A 37 -6.26 -0.55 31.07
C PRO A 37 -7.31 0.49 31.45
N GLY A 38 -8.55 0.30 30.97
CA GLY A 38 -9.68 1.22 31.23
C GLY A 38 -9.69 2.51 30.40
N ALA A 39 -8.73 2.71 29.49
CA ALA A 39 -8.61 3.94 28.69
C ALA A 39 -9.34 3.86 27.34
N PHE A 40 -9.66 2.66 26.85
CA PHE A 40 -10.39 2.45 25.60
C PHE A 40 -11.91 2.60 25.82
N PRO A 41 -12.66 3.27 24.91
CA PRO A 41 -12.21 3.90 23.66
C PRO A 41 -11.90 5.41 23.78
N ASP A 42 -12.07 6.00 24.97
CA ASP A 42 -12.26 7.45 25.10
C ASP A 42 -10.97 8.27 25.29
N GLN A 43 -9.82 7.64 25.52
CA GLN A 43 -8.53 8.32 25.67
C GLN A 43 -7.60 8.03 24.48
N ASP A 44 -6.64 8.92 24.23
CA ASP A 44 -5.67 8.71 23.15
C ASP A 44 -4.77 7.49 23.43
N PRO A 45 -4.54 6.61 22.43
CA PRO A 45 -3.59 5.52 22.55
C PRO A 45 -2.15 5.98 22.34
N ASP A 46 -1.21 5.18 22.83
CA ASP A 46 0.18 5.24 22.36
C ASP A 46 0.29 4.56 20.99
N PHE A 47 1.15 5.10 20.11
CA PHE A 47 1.36 4.55 18.76
C PHE A 47 2.64 3.72 18.69
N LEU A 48 2.53 2.54 18.07
CA LEU A 48 3.70 1.78 17.62
C LEU A 48 3.82 1.88 16.10
N TYR A 49 4.99 2.31 15.65
CA TYR A 49 5.27 2.50 14.24
C TYR A 49 5.95 1.27 13.64
N GLY A 50 5.62 0.99 12.38
CA GLY A 50 6.33 0.07 11.52
C GLY A 50 6.57 0.72 10.16
N ASP A 51 7.07 -0.06 9.20
CA ASP A 51 7.33 0.43 7.85
C ASP A 51 6.04 0.61 7.03
N GLY A 52 6.07 1.56 6.09
CA GLY A 52 4.98 1.90 5.18
C GLY A 52 5.20 3.27 4.53
N ASP A 53 4.11 3.89 4.09
CA ASP A 53 4.10 5.22 3.46
C ASP A 53 3.58 6.33 4.41
N GLY A 54 3.55 6.07 5.71
CA GLY A 54 3.01 6.97 6.73
C GLY A 54 1.50 6.84 6.94
N THR A 55 0.79 6.08 6.10
CA THR A 55 -0.65 5.77 6.28
C THR A 55 -0.95 4.28 6.12
N VAL A 56 -0.43 3.65 5.07
CA VAL A 56 -0.63 2.24 4.73
C VAL A 56 0.61 1.44 5.11
N ASN A 57 0.44 0.40 5.92
CA ASN A 57 1.56 -0.44 6.34
C ASN A 57 2.15 -1.21 5.17
N ILE A 58 3.45 -1.50 5.25
CA ILE A 58 4.20 -2.23 4.20
C ILE A 58 3.55 -3.58 3.83
N HIS A 59 3.01 -4.30 4.83
CA HIS A 59 2.32 -5.57 4.59
C HIS A 59 1.11 -5.44 3.66
N SER A 60 0.40 -4.31 3.70
CA SER A 60 -0.72 -4.05 2.80
C SER A 60 -0.23 -3.56 1.44
N LEU A 61 0.80 -2.70 1.41
CA LEU A 61 1.39 -2.16 0.19
C LEU A 61 1.98 -3.26 -0.71
N GLU A 62 2.56 -4.30 -0.10
CA GLU A 62 3.14 -5.44 -0.81
C GLU A 62 2.11 -6.51 -1.19
N GLY A 63 0.83 -6.34 -0.86
CA GLY A 63 -0.21 -7.35 -1.11
C GLY A 63 -0.32 -7.76 -2.57
N CYS A 64 -0.09 -6.84 -3.50
CA CYS A 64 -0.04 -7.08 -4.95
C CYS A 64 0.96 -8.17 -5.38
N LEU A 65 2.03 -8.38 -4.61
CA LEU A 65 3.03 -9.42 -4.90
C LEU A 65 2.45 -10.82 -4.79
N SER A 66 1.37 -10.99 -4.02
CA SER A 66 0.67 -12.28 -3.91
C SER A 66 0.00 -12.72 -5.22
N TRP A 67 -0.13 -11.84 -6.22
CA TRP A 67 -0.63 -12.16 -7.55
C TRP A 67 0.46 -12.69 -8.50
N GLN A 68 1.74 -12.59 -8.15
CA GLN A 68 2.81 -13.17 -8.94
C GLN A 68 2.62 -14.68 -9.07
N GLY A 69 2.62 -15.17 -10.31
CA GLY A 69 2.39 -16.59 -10.61
C GLY A 69 0.93 -17.06 -10.49
N LYS A 70 -0.02 -16.17 -10.15
CA LYS A 70 -1.46 -16.47 -10.11
C LYS A 70 -2.24 -15.96 -11.33
N GLN A 71 -1.55 -15.30 -12.25
CA GLN A 71 -2.09 -14.80 -13.52
C GLN A 71 -1.01 -14.90 -14.60
N GLU A 72 -1.42 -14.98 -15.87
CA GLU A 72 -0.48 -14.99 -17.00
C GLU A 72 0.20 -13.62 -17.20
N LYS A 73 -0.53 -12.55 -16.90
CA LYS A 73 -0.04 -11.17 -17.10
C LYS A 73 0.98 -10.82 -16.00
N LYS A 74 1.96 -10.00 -16.35
CA LYS A 74 3.06 -9.66 -15.42
C LYS A 74 2.58 -8.74 -14.30
N VAL A 75 3.22 -8.89 -13.14
CA VAL A 75 3.09 -8.00 -11.98
C VAL A 75 4.46 -7.37 -11.73
N TYR A 76 4.59 -6.07 -12.02
CA TYR A 76 5.77 -5.28 -11.73
C TYR A 76 5.66 -4.62 -10.36
N HIS A 77 6.76 -4.61 -9.62
CA HIS A 77 6.85 -3.98 -8.30
C HIS A 77 7.87 -2.85 -8.36
N GLN A 78 7.41 -1.64 -8.06
CA GLN A 78 8.26 -0.45 -8.06
C GLN A 78 8.05 0.31 -6.76
N THR A 79 9.06 0.28 -5.89
CA THR A 79 9.04 0.99 -4.61
C THR A 79 9.77 2.32 -4.70
N PHE A 80 9.43 3.23 -3.79
CA PHE A 80 10.03 4.56 -3.70
C PHE A 80 10.40 4.87 -2.25
N SER A 81 11.70 5.04 -1.98
CA SER A 81 12.19 5.30 -0.64
C SER A 81 11.75 6.66 -0.12
N SER A 82 11.44 6.69 1.18
CA SER A 82 11.08 7.88 1.96
C SER A 82 9.96 8.69 1.31
N LEU A 83 8.97 7.99 0.75
CA LEU A 83 7.85 8.59 0.05
C LEU A 83 6.56 8.35 0.84
N ASP A 84 5.93 9.43 1.27
CA ASP A 84 4.69 9.35 2.01
C ASP A 84 3.46 9.13 1.09
N HIS A 85 2.36 8.76 1.73
CA HIS A 85 1.09 8.41 1.09
C HIS A 85 0.57 9.49 0.12
N MET A 86 0.72 10.77 0.47
CA MET A 86 0.27 11.87 -0.38
C MET A 86 1.36 12.32 -1.35
N GLY A 87 2.63 12.19 -0.93
CA GLY A 87 3.81 12.50 -1.73
C GLY A 87 3.85 11.73 -3.05
N ILE A 88 3.35 10.48 -3.08
CA ILE A 88 3.37 9.63 -4.27
C ILE A 88 2.75 10.28 -5.51
N LEU A 89 1.70 11.09 -5.35
CA LEU A 89 1.00 11.76 -6.45
C LEU A 89 1.83 12.90 -7.08
N ARG A 90 2.82 13.42 -6.36
CA ARG A 90 3.62 14.60 -6.75
C ARG A 90 5.10 14.30 -6.88
N ASP A 91 5.53 13.06 -6.66
CA ASP A 91 6.92 12.69 -6.77
C ASP A 91 7.36 12.59 -8.25
N LYS A 92 8.52 13.16 -8.57
CA LYS A 92 9.05 13.14 -9.93
C LYS A 92 9.38 11.72 -10.38
N ARG A 93 9.92 10.87 -9.50
CA ARG A 93 10.29 9.48 -9.80
C ARG A 93 9.05 8.68 -10.20
N VAL A 94 7.93 8.89 -9.50
CA VAL A 94 6.64 8.27 -9.82
C VAL A 94 6.12 8.77 -11.17
N ARG A 95 6.14 10.10 -11.41
CA ARG A 95 5.74 10.65 -12.72
C ARG A 95 6.61 10.13 -13.86
N ASP A 96 7.93 10.10 -13.69
CA ASP A 96 8.85 9.61 -14.70
C ASP A 96 8.56 8.14 -15.04
N TYR A 97 8.28 7.31 -14.01
CA TYR A 97 7.86 5.92 -14.21
C TYR A 97 6.58 5.82 -15.03
N LEU A 98 5.53 6.56 -14.65
CA LEU A 98 4.24 6.56 -15.35
C LEU A 98 4.36 7.05 -16.79
N VAL A 99 5.10 8.13 -17.02
CA VAL A 99 5.38 8.64 -18.38
C VAL A 99 6.09 7.55 -19.19
N SER A 100 7.11 6.89 -18.62
CA SER A 100 7.82 5.81 -19.31
C SER A 100 6.94 4.62 -19.69
N LEU A 101 5.83 4.38 -18.98
CA LEU A 101 4.87 3.33 -19.34
C LEU A 101 3.95 3.79 -20.47
N ILE A 102 3.38 4.99 -20.35
CA ILE A 102 2.40 5.51 -21.30
C ILE A 102 3.04 5.79 -22.66
N THR A 103 4.29 6.26 -22.70
CA THR A 103 4.98 6.58 -23.97
C THR A 103 5.67 5.37 -24.61
N LYS A 104 5.64 4.19 -23.98
CA LYS A 104 6.13 2.93 -24.56
C LYS A 104 5.06 2.21 -25.40
N LEU A 105 3.81 2.64 -25.29
CA LEU A 105 2.72 2.26 -26.18
C LEU A 105 2.92 2.91 -27.55
#